data_AF-A0A9E2Z7C2-F1
#
_entry.id   AF-A0A9E2Z7C2-F1
#
_cell.length_a   1.000
_cell.length_b   1.000
_cell.length_c   1.000
_cell.angle_alpha   90.00
_cell.angle_beta   90.00
_cell.angle_gamma   90.00
#
_symmetry.space_group_name_H-M   'P 1'
#
loop_
_entity.id
_entity.type
_entity.pdbx_description
1 polymer ?
#
loop_
_entity_poly.entity_id
_entity_poly.type
_entity_poly.pdbx_seq_one_letter_code
_entity_poly.pdbx_strand_id
1 'polypeptide(L)'
;RVRSDEIWLWHRGGPLRLRLGGTGAEPDDTDTLEVDLGPDVAAGMRPQIVVPGRTWQSAWPLADQPVLVTCVVAPGFHYDDFSLV
;
A
#
# COMPACT_ATOMS: atom_id res chain seq x y z
N ARG A 1 6.89 -6.16 -4.20
CA ARG A 1 6.61 -6.63 -2.82
C ARG A 1 7.87 -6.57 -1.97
N VAL A 2 7.71 -6.51 -0.65
CA VAL A 2 8.79 -6.59 0.35
C VAL A 2 8.57 -7.77 1.29
N ARG A 3 9.61 -8.30 1.93
CA ARG A 3 9.49 -9.45 2.85
C ARG A 3 8.71 -9.16 4.14
N SER A 4 8.92 -7.98 4.72
CA SER A 4 8.39 -7.59 6.03
C SER A 4 7.09 -6.81 5.92
N ASP A 5 6.38 -6.67 7.03
CA ASP A 5 5.20 -5.81 7.09
C ASP A 5 5.57 -4.35 6.80
N GLU A 6 4.69 -3.65 6.09
CA GLU A 6 4.84 -2.24 5.73
C GLU A 6 3.61 -1.45 6.15
N ILE A 7 3.79 -0.46 7.02
CA ILE A 7 2.74 0.44 7.47
C ILE A 7 2.69 1.64 6.54
N TRP A 8 1.55 1.87 5.89
CA TRP A 8 1.28 3.08 5.11
C TRP A 8 0.50 4.07 5.97
N LEU A 9 0.96 5.32 6.01
CA LEU A 9 0.41 6.42 6.81
C LEU A 9 0.14 7.61 5.89
N TRP A 10 -1.12 7.93 5.65
CA TRP A 10 -1.50 9.11 4.87
C TRP A 10 -1.28 10.40 5.66
N HIS A 11 -0.72 11.43 5.01
CA HIS A 11 -0.45 12.73 5.67
C HIS A 11 -1.20 13.90 5.06
N ARG A 12 -1.17 14.04 3.73
CA ARG A 12 -1.81 15.17 3.02
C ARG A 12 -1.97 14.91 1.53
N GLY A 13 -2.81 15.73 0.89
CA GLY A 13 -3.03 15.72 -0.55
C GLY A 13 -4.34 15.03 -0.93
N GLY A 14 -4.38 14.41 -2.11
CA GLY A 14 -5.52 13.59 -2.53
C GLY A 14 -5.59 12.24 -1.81
N PRO A 15 -6.69 11.48 -2.00
CA PRO A 15 -6.75 10.08 -1.61
C PRO A 15 -5.87 9.21 -2.51
N LEU A 16 -5.33 8.13 -1.95
CA LEU A 16 -4.48 7.15 -2.61
C LEU A 16 -5.16 5.78 -2.58
N ARG A 17 -5.29 5.12 -3.72
CA ARG A 17 -5.69 3.71 -3.73
C ARG A 17 -4.45 2.84 -3.55
N LEU A 18 -4.53 1.90 -2.61
CA LEU A 18 -3.54 0.85 -2.39
C LEU A 18 -4.18 -0.50 -2.71
N ARG A 19 -3.60 -1.23 -3.67
CA ARG A 19 -4.04 -2.56 -4.09
C ARG A 19 -3.07 -3.62 -3.63
N LEU A 20 -3.61 -4.68 -3.00
CA LEU A 20 -2.90 -5.85 -2.50
C LEU A 20 -3.19 -7.04 -3.43
N GLY A 21 -2.18 -7.46 -4.21
CA GLY A 21 -2.28 -8.49 -5.24
C GLY A 21 -1.79 -9.87 -4.80
N GLY A 22 -2.12 -10.28 -3.57
CA GLY A 22 -1.75 -11.60 -3.05
C GLY A 22 -0.26 -11.81 -2.75
N THR A 23 0.14 -13.06 -2.48
CA THR A 23 1.50 -13.45 -2.04
C THR A 23 2.22 -14.41 -3.00
N GLY A 24 1.63 -14.66 -4.17
CA GLY A 24 2.13 -15.57 -5.20
C GLY A 24 3.48 -15.15 -5.80
N ALA A 25 3.95 -15.94 -6.76
CA ALA A 25 5.17 -15.62 -7.51
C ALA A 25 5.04 -14.29 -8.28
N GLU A 26 3.85 -14.03 -8.83
CA GLU A 26 3.45 -12.81 -9.51
C GLU A 26 2.25 -12.18 -8.78
N PRO A 27 1.95 -10.90 -9.02
CA PRO A 27 0.72 -10.26 -8.57
C PRO A 27 -0.51 -10.97 -9.14
N ASP A 28 -1.51 -11.20 -8.29
CA ASP A 28 -2.83 -11.65 -8.71
C ASP A 28 -3.68 -10.41 -9.03
N ASP A 29 -4.22 -10.32 -10.25
CA ASP A 29 -5.15 -9.26 -10.67
C ASP A 29 -6.64 -9.65 -10.49
N THR A 30 -6.92 -10.90 -10.11
CA THR A 30 -8.27 -11.45 -9.97
C THR A 30 -8.78 -11.51 -8.54
N ASP A 31 -7.90 -11.76 -7.57
CA ASP A 31 -8.22 -11.78 -6.13
C ASP A 31 -7.45 -10.68 -5.37
N THR A 32 -7.83 -9.43 -5.63
CA THR A 32 -7.18 -8.24 -5.05
C THR A 32 -8.00 -7.60 -3.95
N LEU A 33 -7.34 -7.15 -2.90
CA LEU A 33 -7.93 -6.22 -1.92
C LEU A 33 -7.50 -4.79 -2.25
N GLU A 34 -8.47 -3.89 -2.44
CA GLU A 34 -8.22 -2.45 -2.60
C GLU A 34 -8.63 -1.68 -1.36
N VAL A 35 -7.80 -0.71 -0.97
CA VAL A 35 -8.04 0.19 0.16
C VAL A 35 -7.74 1.62 -0.23
N ASP A 36 -8.69 2.51 0.02
CA ASP A 36 -8.50 3.94 -0.20
C ASP A 36 -7.92 4.59 1.06
N LEU A 37 -6.69 5.10 0.94
CA LEU A 37 -6.01 5.86 1.97
C LEU A 37 -6.34 7.34 1.85
N GLY A 38 -6.78 7.94 2.95
CA GLY A 38 -7.22 9.33 2.98
C GLY A 38 -7.86 9.73 4.30
N PRO A 39 -8.28 11.00 4.42
CA PRO A 39 -8.77 11.56 5.68
C PRO A 39 -10.25 11.25 5.95
N ASP A 40 -11.04 10.88 4.93
CA ASP A 40 -12.49 10.73 5.06
C ASP A 40 -12.89 9.34 5.57
N VAL A 41 -12.72 9.14 6.87
CA VAL A 41 -13.08 7.89 7.57
C VAL A 41 -14.58 7.60 7.46
N ALA A 42 -15.42 8.63 7.42
CA ALA A 42 -16.87 8.46 7.30
C ALA A 42 -17.26 7.93 5.91
N ALA A 43 -16.50 8.28 4.87
CA ALA A 43 -16.62 7.71 3.52
C ALA A 43 -15.90 6.34 3.36
N GLY A 44 -15.35 5.77 4.43
CA GLY A 44 -14.68 4.46 4.41
C GLY A 44 -13.20 4.51 4.05
N MET A 45 -12.61 5.70 3.88
CA MET A 45 -11.16 5.82 3.71
C MET A 45 -10.43 5.45 5.02
N ARG A 46 -9.17 5.05 4.89
CA ARG A 46 -8.31 4.73 6.03
C ARG A 46 -7.12 5.69 6.09
N PRO A 47 -6.86 6.36 7.21
CA PRO A 47 -5.64 7.16 7.36
C PRO A 47 -4.38 6.31 7.38
N GLN A 48 -4.50 5.02 7.73
CA GLN A 48 -3.38 4.09 7.82
C GLN A 48 -3.79 2.64 7.54
N ILE A 49 -2.84 1.84 7.08
CA ILE A 49 -2.99 0.38 6.91
C ILE A 49 -1.64 -0.33 7.07
N VAL A 50 -1.69 -1.59 7.51
CA VAL A 50 -0.56 -2.51 7.43
C VAL A 50 -0.73 -3.39 6.20
N VAL A 51 0.28 -3.39 5.31
CA VAL A 51 0.43 -4.38 4.25
C VAL A 51 1.24 -5.54 4.83
N PRO A 52 0.67 -6.75 4.93
CA PRO A 52 1.42 -7.91 5.40
C PRO A 52 2.63 -8.20 4.51
N GLY A 53 3.72 -8.64 5.12
CA GLY A 53 4.92 -9.02 4.41
C GLY A 53 4.66 -10.04 3.29
N ARG A 54 5.45 -9.95 2.22
CA ARG A 54 5.36 -10.75 0.98
C ARG A 54 4.13 -10.48 0.12
N THR A 55 3.29 -9.52 0.48
CA THR A 55 2.14 -9.11 -0.32
C THR A 55 2.58 -8.21 -1.48
N TRP A 56 2.12 -8.52 -2.69
CA TRP A 56 2.24 -7.61 -3.84
C TRP A 56 1.41 -6.36 -3.58
N GLN A 57 2.02 -5.20 -3.78
CA GLN A 57 1.38 -3.91 -3.51
C GLN A 57 1.65 -2.93 -4.63
N SER A 58 0.63 -2.17 -4.99
CA SER A 58 0.67 -1.10 -6.00
C SER A 58 -0.21 0.04 -5.51
N ALA A 59 0.19 1.28 -5.77
CA ALA A 59 -0.52 2.45 -5.27
C ALA A 59 -0.62 3.56 -6.32
N TRP A 60 -1.76 4.24 -6.37
CA TRP A 60 -1.98 5.37 -7.30
C TRP A 60 -2.92 6.43 -6.71
N PRO A 61 -2.70 7.72 -7.01
CA PRO A 61 -3.64 8.78 -6.64
C PRO A 61 -5.01 8.56 -7.27
N LEU A 62 -6.08 8.90 -6.54
CA LEU A 62 -7.47 8.85 -7.04
C LEU A 62 -7.98 10.21 -7.53
N ALA A 63 -7.15 11.25 -7.46
CA ALA A 63 -7.45 12.60 -7.93
C ALA A 63 -6.21 13.21 -8.58
N ASP A 64 -6.40 14.32 -9.30
CA ASP A 64 -5.32 15.14 -9.86
C ASP A 64 -4.66 16.01 -8.77
N GLN A 65 -4.19 15.36 -7.72
CA GLN A 65 -3.49 15.96 -6.60
C GLN A 65 -2.36 15.02 -6.16
N PRO A 66 -1.18 15.54 -5.80
CA PRO A 66 -0.14 14.72 -5.19
C PRO A 66 -0.63 14.16 -3.86
N VAL A 67 -0.12 12.99 -3.47
CA VAL A 67 -0.40 12.38 -2.17
C VAL A 67 0.91 12.17 -1.43
N LEU A 68 0.96 12.60 -0.16
CA LEU A 68 2.10 12.38 0.72
C LEU A 68 1.74 11.30 1.73
N VAL A 69 2.60 10.28 1.82
CA VAL A 69 2.52 9.21 2.80
C VAL A 69 3.87 8.98 3.47
N THR A 70 3.86 8.35 4.64
CA THR A 70 5.03 7.67 5.19
C THR A 70 4.81 6.17 5.08
N CYS A 71 5.84 5.44 4.66
CA CYS A 71 5.89 3.99 4.73
C CYS A 71 6.92 3.56 5.77
N VAL A 72 6.55 2.66 6.67
CA VAL A 72 7.44 2.10 7.71
C VAL A 72 7.49 0.58 7.54
N VAL A 73 8.68 0.05 7.25
CA VAL A 73 8.89 -1.39 7.09
C VAL A 73 9.55 -1.97 8.33
N ALA A 74 8.95 -3.02 8.91
CA ALA A 74 9.46 -3.67 10.11
C ALA A 74 9.29 -5.21 10.06
N PRO A 75 10.36 -6.01 10.23
CA PRO A 75 11.79 -5.65 10.29
C PRO A 75 12.27 -4.83 9.08
N GLY A 76 13.33 -4.04 9.26
CA GLY A 76 13.78 -3.03 8.30
C GLY A 76 13.95 -3.52 6.86
N PHE A 77 13.71 -2.62 5.91
CA PHE A 77 13.83 -2.88 4.48
C PHE A 77 15.26 -3.27 4.08
N HIS A 78 15.37 -4.25 3.18
CA HIS A 78 16.62 -4.62 2.51
C HIS A 78 16.34 -4.87 1.04
N TYR A 79 17.23 -4.44 0.14
CA TYR A 79 17.05 -4.65 -1.30
C TYR A 79 17.04 -6.13 -1.69
N ASP A 80 17.78 -6.97 -0.98
CA ASP A 80 17.79 -8.43 -1.21
C ASP A 80 16.42 -9.08 -0.94
N ASP A 81 15.54 -8.39 -0.20
CA ASP A 81 14.20 -8.82 0.16
C ASP A 81 13.10 -8.12 -0.67
N PHE A 82 13.50 -7.34 -1.69
CA PHE A 82 12.59 -6.60 -2.58
C PHE A 82 12.43 -7.30 -3.93
N SER A 83 11.18 -7.36 -4.40
CA SER A 83 10.86 -7.83 -5.76
C SER A 83 9.98 -6.83 -6.47
N LEU A 84 10.30 -6.55 -7.73
CA LEU A 84 9.54 -5.67 -8.62
C LEU A 84 9.28 -6.42 -9.93
N VAL A 85 8.06 -6.29 -10.44
CA VAL A 85 7.60 -6.82 -11.73
C VAL A 85 6.83 -5.75 -12.46
#